data_AF-A0A7S2AA63-F1
#
_entry.id   AF-A0A7S2AA63-F1
#
_cell.length_a   1.000
_cell.length_b   1.000
_cell.length_c   1.000
_cell.angle_alpha   90.00
_cell.angle_beta   90.00
_cell.angle_gamma   90.00
#
_symmetry.space_group_name_H-M   'P 1'
#
loop_
_entity.id
_entity.type
_entity.pdbx_description
1 polymer ?
#
loop_
_entity_poly.entity_id
_entity_poly.type
_entity_poly.pdbx_seq_one_letter_code
_entity_poly.pdbx_strand_id
1 'polypeptide(L)'
;MDMEKRRPVTSSVYFFTSHFFSTLQEDGPEAVTSWTAKKNIDIFQKKLIFLPINESLHWSLCVVVNPGSIMNSISCGRGQRFEQWPCILFFDSLKAHRKSKVASKVRGWLNSEAMRLGKFGSEDKPFSVSSMKVYDPKIPYQDNSWDCGVFVCRYAYSLFLLREENFNRYDAESDKRPFEELITNNIEFEFDMGDISRLRREMQKLIKNLSDSYLKLKEKEAERKRERKLRKKQSKEWVESSKKGNKAEMV
;
A
#
# COMPACT_ATOMS: atom_id res chain seq x y z
N MET A 1 -28.38 15.04 23.16
CA MET A 1 -27.00 15.44 22.84
C MET A 1 -26.42 14.34 21.98
N ASP A 2 -26.60 14.48 20.67
CA ASP A 2 -26.09 13.50 19.70
C ASP A 2 -24.57 13.51 19.72
N MET A 3 -23.99 12.36 20.05
CA MET A 3 -22.61 12.06 19.71
C MET A 3 -22.57 11.89 18.19
N GLU A 4 -22.32 12.99 17.49
CA GLU A 4 -21.80 13.00 16.13
C GLU A 4 -20.66 11.97 16.10
N LYS A 5 -20.93 10.78 15.54
CA LYS A 5 -19.91 9.75 15.34
C LYS A 5 -18.86 10.38 14.43
N ARG A 6 -17.78 10.91 15.01
CA ARG A 6 -16.64 11.44 14.27
C ARG A 6 -16.27 10.38 13.24
N ARG A 7 -16.51 10.68 11.96
CA ARG A 7 -16.12 9.80 10.87
C ARG A 7 -14.63 9.53 11.06
N PRO A 8 -14.18 8.27 11.09
CA PRO A 8 -12.76 7.98 11.23
C PRO A 8 -12.03 8.73 10.12
N VAL A 9 -11.03 9.55 10.48
CA VAL A 9 -10.18 10.24 9.52
C VAL A 9 -9.47 9.14 8.72
N THR A 10 -9.94 8.88 7.50
CA THR A 10 -9.32 7.87 6.65
C THR A 10 -8.11 8.49 5.99
N SER A 11 -6.94 7.85 6.11
CA SER A 11 -5.71 8.30 5.44
C SER A 11 -5.95 8.43 3.93
N SER A 12 -5.53 9.53 3.32
CA SER A 12 -5.50 9.73 1.86
C SER A 12 -4.43 8.87 1.18
N VAL A 13 -3.57 8.20 1.95
CA VAL A 13 -2.50 7.33 1.45
C VAL A 13 -2.77 5.88 1.85
N TYR A 14 -2.48 4.94 0.96
CA TYR A 14 -2.52 3.51 1.22
C TYR A 14 -1.28 2.79 0.69
N PHE A 15 -0.70 1.90 1.48
CA PHE A 15 0.43 1.06 1.10
C PHE A 15 -0.02 -0.40 1.01
N PHE A 16 0.15 -1.02 -0.15
CA PHE A 16 0.06 -2.47 -0.27
C PHE A 16 1.39 -3.12 0.11
N THR A 17 1.33 -4.39 0.51
CA THR A 17 2.53 -5.21 0.63
C THR A 17 3.04 -5.60 -0.75
N SER A 18 4.29 -6.02 -0.84
CA SER A 18 4.90 -6.51 -2.09
C SER A 18 4.18 -7.71 -2.72
N HIS A 19 3.41 -8.47 -1.92
CA HIS A 19 2.68 -9.65 -2.37
C HIS A 19 1.43 -9.28 -3.18
N PHE A 20 0.94 -8.05 -3.06
CA PHE A 20 -0.26 -7.65 -3.78
C PHE A 20 -0.07 -7.75 -5.30
N PHE A 21 1.03 -7.19 -5.83
CA PHE A 21 1.23 -7.17 -7.27
C PHE A 21 1.56 -8.57 -7.83
N SER A 22 2.31 -9.39 -7.10
CA SER A 22 2.58 -10.77 -7.50
C SER A 22 1.28 -11.59 -7.58
N THR A 23 0.42 -11.51 -6.54
CA THR A 23 -0.89 -12.18 -6.56
C THR A 23 -1.80 -11.63 -7.66
N LEU A 24 -1.84 -10.31 -7.88
CA LEU A 24 -2.61 -9.73 -8.98
C LEU A 24 -2.11 -10.21 -10.35
N GLN A 25 -0.80 -10.37 -10.50
CA GLN A 25 -0.21 -10.81 -11.75
C GLN A 25 -0.54 -12.28 -12.05
N GLU A 26 -0.37 -13.14 -11.05
CA GLU A 26 -0.50 -14.60 -11.14
C GLU A 26 -1.97 -15.05 -11.13
N ASP A 27 -2.74 -14.57 -10.15
CA ASP A 27 -4.09 -15.07 -9.84
C ASP A 27 -5.22 -14.12 -10.27
N GLY A 28 -4.88 -12.90 -10.70
CA GLY A 28 -5.84 -11.92 -11.21
C GLY A 28 -6.51 -11.04 -10.14
N PRO A 29 -7.35 -10.08 -10.57
CA PRO A 29 -8.01 -9.11 -9.70
C PRO A 29 -8.90 -9.71 -8.60
N GLU A 30 -9.53 -10.85 -8.87
CA GLU A 30 -10.45 -11.55 -7.97
C GLU A 30 -9.71 -12.04 -6.71
N ALA A 31 -8.46 -12.51 -6.87
CA ALA A 31 -7.64 -12.99 -5.76
C ALA A 31 -7.27 -11.87 -4.77
N VAL A 32 -7.01 -10.67 -5.27
CA VAL A 32 -6.62 -9.50 -4.46
C VAL A 32 -7.82 -8.68 -3.95
N THR A 33 -9.00 -8.90 -4.51
CA THR A 33 -10.25 -8.22 -4.12
C THR A 33 -10.54 -8.37 -2.62
N SER A 34 -10.31 -9.56 -2.06
CA SER A 34 -10.59 -9.80 -0.63
C SER A 34 -9.73 -8.95 0.32
N TRP A 35 -8.61 -8.40 -0.16
CA TRP A 35 -7.64 -7.68 0.66
C TRP A 35 -8.16 -6.30 1.07
N THR A 36 -8.89 -5.63 0.18
CA THR A 36 -9.58 -4.36 0.43
C THR A 36 -10.98 -4.61 0.99
N ALA A 37 -11.70 -5.63 0.48
CA ALA A 37 -13.06 -5.92 0.93
C ALA A 37 -13.14 -6.31 2.41
N LYS A 38 -12.27 -7.21 2.89
CA LYS A 38 -12.24 -7.64 4.31
C LYS A 38 -11.94 -6.50 5.28
N LYS A 39 -11.27 -5.45 4.80
CA LYS A 39 -10.90 -4.26 5.60
C LYS A 39 -11.87 -3.09 5.39
N ASN A 40 -12.92 -3.28 4.58
CA ASN A 40 -13.85 -2.23 4.17
C ASN A 40 -13.14 -0.98 3.62
N ILE A 41 -12.14 -1.19 2.76
CA ILE A 41 -11.37 -0.10 2.16
C ILE A 41 -11.99 0.27 0.81
N ASP A 42 -12.34 1.54 0.65
CA ASP A 42 -12.59 2.17 -0.64
C ASP A 42 -11.29 2.82 -1.13
N ILE A 43 -10.63 2.20 -2.12
CA ILE A 43 -9.37 2.72 -2.66
C ILE A 43 -9.56 4.02 -3.46
N PHE A 44 -10.79 4.34 -3.89
CA PHE A 44 -11.09 5.57 -4.63
C PHE A 44 -11.16 6.80 -3.72
N GLN A 45 -11.16 6.59 -2.40
CA GLN A 45 -10.96 7.66 -1.41
C GLN A 45 -9.49 7.99 -1.17
N LYS A 46 -8.56 7.26 -1.80
CA LYS A 46 -7.12 7.48 -1.65
C LYS A 46 -6.62 8.41 -2.74
N LYS A 47 -5.71 9.31 -2.35
CA LYS A 47 -4.90 10.15 -3.23
C LYS A 47 -3.68 9.39 -3.73
N LEU A 48 -2.97 8.65 -2.87
CA LEU A 48 -1.81 7.84 -3.25
C LEU A 48 -2.00 6.38 -2.82
N ILE A 49 -1.79 5.45 -3.76
CA ILE A 49 -1.79 4.01 -3.50
C ILE A 49 -0.45 3.44 -3.96
N PHE A 50 0.39 3.05 -2.99
CA PHE A 50 1.73 2.53 -3.23
C PHE A 50 1.71 1.02 -3.45
N LEU A 51 2.27 0.57 -4.57
CA LEU A 51 2.37 -0.81 -5.00
C LEU A 51 3.86 -1.17 -5.22
N PRO A 52 4.55 -1.69 -4.19
CA PRO A 52 5.90 -2.23 -4.39
C PRO A 52 5.83 -3.45 -5.30
N ILE A 53 6.75 -3.54 -6.26
CA ILE A 53 6.82 -4.62 -7.24
C ILE A 53 8.17 -5.30 -7.10
N ASN A 54 8.15 -6.62 -6.94
CA ASN A 54 9.32 -7.47 -6.94
C ASN A 54 9.16 -8.54 -8.03
N GLU A 55 9.95 -8.44 -9.09
CA GLU A 55 10.04 -9.48 -10.12
C GLU A 55 11.51 -9.74 -10.46
N SER A 56 11.89 -11.01 -10.65
CA SER A 56 13.24 -11.38 -11.09
C SER A 56 14.38 -10.74 -10.26
N LEU A 57 14.23 -10.72 -8.93
CA LEU A 57 15.17 -10.11 -7.97
C LEU A 57 15.33 -8.59 -8.09
N HIS A 58 14.46 -7.92 -8.84
CA HIS A 58 14.47 -6.47 -9.01
C HIS A 58 13.24 -5.83 -8.35
N TRP A 59 13.46 -4.68 -7.69
CA TRP A 59 12.43 -3.91 -7.03
C TRP A 59 12.14 -2.62 -7.79
N SER A 60 10.86 -2.33 -8.00
CA SER A 60 10.37 -1.04 -8.50
C SER A 60 9.12 -0.62 -7.73
N LEU A 61 8.66 0.61 -7.95
CA LEU A 61 7.47 1.15 -7.29
C LEU A 61 6.48 1.66 -8.33
N CYS A 62 5.25 1.17 -8.26
CA CYS A 62 4.10 1.72 -8.96
C CYS A 62 3.23 2.47 -7.95
N VAL A 63 2.76 3.67 -8.31
CA VAL A 63 1.87 4.46 -7.47
C VAL A 63 0.66 4.91 -8.26
N VAL A 64 -0.54 4.54 -7.80
CA VAL A 64 -1.79 5.08 -8.37
C VAL A 64 -2.09 6.41 -7.68
N VAL A 65 -2.28 7.44 -8.48
CA VAL A 65 -2.53 8.82 -8.04
C VAL A 65 -3.96 9.20 -8.41
N ASN A 66 -4.73 9.69 -7.43
CA ASN A 66 -6.08 10.24 -7.56
C ASN A 66 -7.08 9.37 -8.34
N PRO A 67 -7.20 8.05 -8.10
CA PRO A 67 -8.15 7.21 -8.84
C PRO A 67 -9.61 7.66 -8.68
N GLY A 68 -9.97 8.29 -7.55
CA GLY A 68 -11.31 8.86 -7.33
C GLY A 68 -11.70 9.99 -8.28
N SER A 69 -10.73 10.74 -8.83
CA SER A 69 -11.02 11.83 -9.76
C SER A 69 -11.72 11.35 -11.03
N ILE A 70 -11.40 10.14 -11.49
CA ILE A 70 -12.08 9.54 -12.66
C ILE A 70 -13.55 9.27 -12.33
N MET A 71 -13.82 8.75 -11.13
CA MET A 71 -15.17 8.44 -10.69
C MET A 71 -16.03 9.73 -10.61
N ASN A 72 -15.48 10.79 -10.02
CA ASN A 72 -16.15 12.08 -9.87
C ASN A 72 -16.40 12.77 -11.23
N SER A 73 -15.45 12.65 -12.16
CA SER A 73 -15.59 13.27 -13.48
C SER A 73 -16.71 12.63 -14.29
N ILE A 74 -16.87 11.30 -14.19
CA ILE A 74 -17.93 10.56 -14.87
C ILE A 74 -19.29 10.86 -14.23
N SER A 75 -19.41 10.81 -12.90
CA SER A 75 -20.67 11.06 -12.20
C SER A 75 -21.20 12.48 -12.41
N CYS A 76 -20.33 13.47 -12.59
CA CYS A 76 -20.72 14.86 -12.87
C CYS A 76 -20.83 15.19 -14.37
N GLY A 77 -20.67 14.23 -15.27
CA GLY A 77 -20.74 14.47 -16.73
C GLY A 77 -19.65 15.42 -17.26
N ARG A 78 -18.54 15.59 -16.55
CA ARG A 78 -17.48 16.58 -16.86
C ARG A 78 -16.47 16.10 -17.91
N GLY A 79 -16.64 14.90 -18.47
CA GLY A 79 -15.69 14.31 -19.41
C GLY A 79 -14.35 13.96 -18.75
N GLN A 80 -13.21 14.33 -19.35
CA GLN A 80 -11.86 14.19 -18.75
C GLN A 80 -11.36 15.50 -18.13
N ARG A 81 -12.23 16.21 -17.39
CA ARG A 81 -11.86 17.43 -16.64
C ARG A 81 -11.73 17.08 -15.17
N PHE A 82 -10.50 16.74 -14.77
CA PHE A 82 -10.20 16.32 -13.41
C PHE A 82 -9.73 17.51 -12.56
N GLU A 83 -10.32 17.67 -11.37
CA GLU A 83 -9.85 18.66 -10.37
C GLU A 83 -8.45 18.31 -9.87
N GLN A 84 -8.20 17.01 -9.64
CA GLN A 84 -6.86 16.47 -9.41
C GLN A 84 -6.56 15.41 -10.46
N TRP A 85 -5.38 15.48 -11.07
CA TRP A 85 -5.00 14.64 -12.20
C TRP A 85 -4.85 13.17 -11.77
N PRO A 86 -5.60 12.23 -12.39
CA PRO A 86 -5.46 10.81 -12.15
C PRO A 86 -4.36 10.23 -13.03
N CYS A 87 -3.43 9.49 -12.44
CA CYS A 87 -2.37 8.83 -13.19
C CYS A 87 -1.76 7.65 -12.45
N ILE A 88 -0.87 6.93 -13.14
CA ILE A 88 0.04 5.96 -12.52
C ILE A 88 1.45 6.53 -12.65
N LEU A 89 2.17 6.64 -11.52
CA LEU A 89 3.60 6.95 -11.50
C LEU A 89 4.39 5.66 -11.38
N PHE A 90 5.49 5.55 -12.12
CA PHE A 90 6.36 4.37 -12.11
C PHE A 90 7.81 4.78 -11.84
N PHE A 91 8.36 4.28 -10.73
CA PHE A 91 9.71 4.56 -10.28
C PHE A 91 10.55 3.27 -10.31
N ASP A 92 11.59 3.28 -11.13
CA ASP A 92 12.47 2.14 -11.33
C ASP A 92 13.91 2.64 -11.47
N SER A 93 14.74 2.33 -10.47
CA SER A 93 16.14 2.75 -10.39
C SER A 93 17.03 2.10 -11.45
N LEU A 94 16.62 0.97 -12.06
CA LEU A 94 17.34 0.27 -13.13
C LEU A 94 16.63 0.35 -14.49
N LYS A 95 15.40 0.85 -14.53
CA LYS A 95 14.52 0.86 -15.73
C LYS A 95 14.33 -0.54 -16.33
N ALA A 96 14.29 -1.57 -15.50
CA ALA A 96 14.24 -2.96 -15.93
C ALA A 96 12.81 -3.50 -16.10
N HIS A 97 11.86 -3.01 -15.30
CA HIS A 97 10.47 -3.47 -15.38
C HIS A 97 9.68 -2.78 -16.49
N ARG A 98 8.77 -3.53 -17.13
CA ARG A 98 7.88 -3.02 -18.17
C ARG A 98 6.71 -2.27 -17.55
N LYS A 99 6.85 -0.94 -17.38
CA LYS A 99 5.82 -0.05 -16.83
C LYS A 99 4.42 -0.23 -17.47
N SER A 100 4.36 -0.48 -18.79
CA SER A 100 3.09 -0.70 -19.51
C SER A 100 2.36 -1.98 -19.07
N LYS A 101 3.10 -3.08 -18.85
CA LYS A 101 2.57 -4.36 -18.34
C LYS A 101 1.98 -4.16 -16.94
N VAL A 102 2.74 -3.52 -16.06
CA VAL A 102 2.32 -3.19 -14.69
C VAL A 102 1.05 -2.33 -14.72
N ALA A 103 1.08 -1.22 -15.45
CA ALA A 103 -0.04 -0.30 -15.53
C ALA A 103 -1.32 -0.97 -16.09
N SER A 104 -1.17 -1.90 -17.06
CA SER A 104 -2.30 -2.67 -17.58
C SER A 104 -2.97 -3.52 -16.50
N LYS A 105 -2.17 -4.26 -15.70
CA LYS A 105 -2.68 -5.09 -14.60
C LYS A 105 -3.34 -4.23 -13.50
N VAL A 106 -2.72 -3.11 -13.14
CA VAL A 106 -3.26 -2.18 -12.15
C VAL A 106 -4.59 -1.56 -12.59
N ARG A 107 -4.71 -1.13 -13.86
CA ARG A 107 -5.99 -0.63 -14.39
C ARG A 107 -7.08 -1.71 -14.39
N GLY A 108 -6.73 -2.95 -14.75
CA GLY A 108 -7.65 -4.10 -14.65
C GLY A 108 -8.18 -4.27 -13.23
N TRP A 109 -7.28 -4.26 -12.24
CA TRP A 109 -7.66 -4.30 -10.83
C TRP A 109 -8.55 -3.11 -10.40
N LEU A 110 -8.23 -1.89 -10.80
CA LEU A 110 -9.05 -0.71 -10.49
C LEU A 110 -10.48 -0.85 -11.07
N ASN A 111 -10.64 -1.39 -12.29
CA ASN A 111 -11.96 -1.67 -12.85
C ASN A 111 -12.71 -2.74 -12.05
N SER A 112 -12.06 -3.85 -11.68
CA SER A 112 -12.68 -4.87 -10.82
C SER A 112 -13.10 -4.31 -9.45
N GLU A 113 -12.30 -3.40 -8.89
CA GLU A 113 -12.59 -2.79 -7.60
C GLU A 113 -13.72 -1.77 -7.67
N ALA A 114 -13.82 -1.04 -8.78
CA ALA A 114 -14.95 -0.16 -9.08
C ALA A 114 -16.26 -0.95 -9.19
N MET A 115 -16.23 -2.10 -9.87
CA MET A 115 -17.35 -3.02 -9.99
C MET A 115 -17.77 -3.58 -8.63
N ARG A 116 -16.80 -4.07 -7.82
CA ARG A 116 -17.06 -4.60 -6.48
C ARG A 116 -17.75 -3.58 -5.58
N LEU A 117 -17.34 -2.32 -5.66
CA LEU A 117 -17.90 -1.23 -4.85
C LEU A 117 -19.23 -0.70 -5.41
N GLY A 118 -19.76 -1.29 -6.49
CA GLY A 118 -21.01 -0.87 -7.13
C GLY A 118 -20.93 0.55 -7.71
N LYS A 119 -19.72 1.05 -7.99
CA LYS A 119 -19.53 2.40 -8.57
C LYS A 119 -19.78 2.41 -10.08
N PHE A 120 -19.61 1.25 -10.73
CA PHE A 120 -19.69 1.05 -12.18
C PHE A 120 -20.27 -0.34 -12.48
N GLY A 121 -20.91 -0.49 -13.65
CA GLY A 121 -21.42 -1.77 -14.14
C GLY A 121 -20.31 -2.69 -14.66
N SER A 122 -20.66 -3.93 -15.04
CA SER A 122 -19.69 -4.92 -15.52
C SER A 122 -19.03 -4.55 -16.85
N GLU A 123 -19.74 -3.83 -17.70
CA GLU A 123 -19.27 -3.39 -19.02
C GLU A 123 -18.44 -2.09 -18.96
N ASP A 124 -18.53 -1.36 -17.85
CA ASP A 124 -17.85 -0.09 -17.67
C ASP A 124 -16.38 -0.31 -17.32
N LYS A 125 -15.47 0.22 -18.16
CA LYS A 125 -14.02 0.18 -17.93
C LYS A 125 -13.46 1.60 -17.82
N PRO A 126 -13.81 2.36 -16.76
CA PRO A 126 -13.43 3.76 -16.61
C PRO A 126 -11.92 3.96 -16.46
N PHE A 127 -11.16 2.95 -15.99
CA PHE A 127 -9.70 3.00 -15.89
C PHE A 127 -9.06 2.40 -17.15
N SER A 128 -8.62 3.26 -18.05
CA SER A 128 -8.04 2.91 -19.34
C SER A 128 -6.72 3.65 -19.56
N VAL A 129 -6.05 3.37 -20.69
CA VAL A 129 -4.81 4.09 -21.07
C VAL A 129 -5.06 5.58 -21.24
N SER A 130 -6.25 5.98 -21.72
CA SER A 130 -6.57 7.39 -21.97
C SER A 130 -6.97 8.13 -20.69
N SER A 131 -7.75 7.50 -19.81
CA SER A 131 -8.24 8.14 -18.58
C SER A 131 -7.23 8.11 -17.43
N MET A 132 -6.31 7.14 -17.41
CA MET A 132 -5.28 7.01 -16.39
C MET A 132 -3.95 6.63 -17.02
N LYS A 133 -3.25 7.61 -17.58
CA LYS A 133 -1.93 7.43 -18.22
C LYS A 133 -0.86 7.01 -17.19
N VAL A 134 0.17 6.31 -17.67
CA VAL A 134 1.35 5.95 -16.86
C VAL A 134 2.50 6.89 -17.21
N TYR A 135 3.20 7.39 -16.18
CA TYR A 135 4.35 8.29 -16.30
C TYR A 135 5.53 7.75 -15.50
N ASP A 136 6.73 7.98 -16.01
CA ASP A 136 8.01 7.63 -15.40
C ASP A 136 8.90 8.88 -15.35
N PRO A 137 8.66 9.77 -14.37
CA PRO A 137 9.45 10.99 -14.23
C PRO A 137 10.94 10.65 -14.08
N LYS A 138 11.80 11.61 -14.46
CA LYS A 138 13.23 11.47 -14.22
C LYS A 138 13.48 11.57 -12.71
N ILE A 139 14.22 10.61 -12.18
CA ILE A 139 14.51 10.47 -10.75
C ILE A 139 15.99 10.06 -10.59
N PRO A 140 16.56 10.06 -9.38
CA PRO A 140 17.86 9.45 -9.15
C PRO A 140 17.84 7.97 -9.52
N TYR A 141 18.89 7.48 -10.17
CA TYR A 141 19.01 6.07 -10.58
C TYR A 141 20.16 5.41 -9.82
N GLN A 142 20.08 4.10 -9.66
CA GLN A 142 21.16 3.35 -9.01
C GLN A 142 22.27 3.03 -10.02
N ASP A 143 23.50 2.96 -9.54
CA ASP A 143 24.67 2.53 -10.30
C ASP A 143 25.19 1.14 -9.88
N ASN A 144 24.54 0.51 -8.89
CA ASN A 144 24.87 -0.82 -8.38
C ASN A 144 23.74 -1.84 -8.63
N SER A 145 23.95 -3.10 -8.24
CA SER A 145 23.01 -4.20 -8.52
C SER A 145 22.18 -4.67 -7.31
N TRP A 146 22.26 -4.00 -6.15
CA TRP A 146 21.68 -4.51 -4.90
C TRP A 146 20.92 -3.47 -4.07
N ASP A 147 20.81 -2.22 -4.51
CA ASP A 147 20.10 -1.14 -3.82
C ASP A 147 18.65 -0.90 -4.28
N CYS A 148 18.13 -1.64 -5.27
CA CYS A 148 16.79 -1.38 -5.83
C CYS A 148 15.67 -1.37 -4.77
N GLY A 149 15.75 -2.24 -3.76
CA GLY A 149 14.81 -2.24 -2.63
C GLY A 149 14.93 -0.98 -1.74
N VAL A 150 16.15 -0.47 -1.53
CA VAL A 150 16.39 0.76 -0.76
C VAL A 150 15.91 1.98 -1.53
N PHE A 151 16.12 2.01 -2.86
CA PHE A 151 15.55 3.02 -3.75
C PHE A 151 14.02 3.03 -3.69
N VAL A 152 13.35 1.88 -3.72
CA VAL A 152 11.89 1.80 -3.55
C VAL A 152 11.44 2.44 -2.23
N CYS A 153 12.14 2.20 -1.12
CA CYS A 153 11.86 2.86 0.15
C CYS A 153 12.06 4.37 0.09
N ARG A 154 13.15 4.84 -0.54
CA ARG A 154 13.43 6.28 -0.70
C ARG A 154 12.37 6.96 -1.57
N TYR A 155 12.04 6.42 -2.75
CA TYR A 155 11.00 6.96 -3.62
C TYR A 155 9.63 7.01 -2.93
N ALA A 156 9.28 5.94 -2.20
CA ALA A 156 8.03 5.90 -1.46
C ALA A 156 7.95 7.00 -0.40
N TYR A 157 9.06 7.23 0.33
CA TYR A 157 9.15 8.31 1.31
C TYR A 157 9.07 9.69 0.67
N SER A 158 9.85 9.96 -0.39
CA SER A 158 9.85 11.23 -1.10
C SER A 158 8.45 11.57 -1.62
N LEU A 159 7.77 10.63 -2.29
CA LEU A 159 6.41 10.88 -2.78
C LEU A 159 5.38 10.98 -1.66
N PHE A 160 5.58 10.29 -0.53
CA PHE A 160 4.72 10.45 0.65
C PHE A 160 4.81 11.85 1.26
N LEU A 161 5.97 12.51 1.18
CA LEU A 161 6.12 13.91 1.59
C LEU A 161 5.34 14.85 0.66
N LEU A 162 5.23 14.50 -0.62
CA LEU A 162 4.42 15.22 -1.61
C LEU A 162 2.92 14.89 -1.57
N ARG A 163 2.43 14.14 -0.58
CA ARG A 163 1.02 13.71 -0.53
C ARG A 163 0.01 14.86 -0.45
N GLU A 164 0.41 16.04 0.01
CA GLU A 164 -0.46 17.21 0.07
C GLU A 164 -0.41 18.04 -1.23
N GLU A 165 0.61 17.84 -2.07
CA GLU A 165 0.80 18.59 -3.32
C GLU A 165 -0.27 18.31 -4.38
N ASN A 166 -0.56 19.30 -5.21
CA ASN A 166 -1.57 19.16 -6.26
C ASN A 166 -0.99 18.58 -7.55
N PHE A 167 -1.28 17.31 -7.80
CA PHE A 167 -1.05 16.65 -9.09
C PHE A 167 -2.03 17.22 -10.11
N ASN A 168 -1.55 18.07 -11.00
CA ASN A 168 -2.39 18.78 -11.95
C ASN A 168 -2.02 18.42 -13.39
N ARG A 169 -2.93 18.74 -14.31
CA ARG A 169 -2.80 18.43 -15.73
C ARG A 169 -1.59 19.10 -16.39
N TYR A 170 -1.29 20.36 -16.02
CA TYR A 170 -0.22 21.13 -16.66
C TYR A 170 1.15 20.51 -16.43
N ASP A 171 1.39 20.05 -15.20
CA ASP A 171 2.62 19.38 -14.85
C ASP A 171 2.71 17.97 -15.47
N ALA A 172 1.58 17.24 -15.56
CA ALA A 172 1.54 15.92 -16.17
C ALA A 172 1.65 15.91 -17.71
N GLU A 173 1.10 16.92 -18.38
CA GLU A 173 1.08 17.05 -19.85
C GLU A 173 2.07 18.12 -20.36
N SER A 174 3.08 18.48 -19.56
CA SER A 174 4.14 19.41 -19.96
C SER A 174 4.88 18.95 -21.22
N ASP A 175 5.06 19.88 -22.18
CA ASP A 175 5.77 19.64 -23.45
C ASP A 175 7.25 19.28 -23.26
N LYS A 176 7.82 19.60 -22.10
CA LYS A 176 9.21 19.24 -21.77
C LYS A 176 9.27 17.79 -21.29
N ARG A 177 8.83 17.58 -20.04
CA ARG A 177 8.82 16.28 -19.35
C ARG A 177 7.68 16.27 -18.31
N PRO A 178 6.85 15.21 -18.27
CA PRO A 178 5.83 15.05 -17.25
C PRO A 178 6.40 15.04 -15.83
N PHE A 179 5.77 15.79 -14.93
CA PHE A 179 6.15 15.91 -13.52
C PHE A 179 7.59 16.39 -13.28
N GLU A 180 8.11 17.24 -14.17
CA GLU A 180 9.45 17.80 -14.02
C GLU A 180 9.52 18.70 -12.78
N GLU A 181 8.61 19.66 -12.63
CA GLU A 181 8.66 20.60 -11.52
C GLU A 181 8.19 19.96 -10.21
N LEU A 182 7.12 19.16 -10.26
CA LEU A 182 6.57 18.55 -9.04
C LEU A 182 7.46 17.44 -8.46
N ILE A 183 8.09 16.64 -9.33
CA ILE A 183 8.84 15.44 -8.91
C ILE A 183 10.33 15.57 -9.23
N THR A 184 10.69 15.78 -10.50
CA THR A 184 12.10 15.67 -10.94
C THR A 184 12.99 16.72 -10.27
N ASN A 185 12.51 17.96 -10.16
CA ASN A 185 13.24 19.09 -9.58
C ASN A 185 12.95 19.27 -8.08
N ASN A 186 12.19 18.36 -7.48
CA ASN A 186 11.81 18.46 -6.08
C ASN A 186 12.97 18.01 -5.18
N ILE A 187 13.24 18.75 -4.11
CA ILE A 187 14.32 18.43 -3.15
C ILE A 187 14.18 17.03 -2.54
N GLU A 188 12.97 16.49 -2.43
CA GLU A 188 12.77 15.14 -1.93
C GLU A 188 13.28 14.06 -2.89
N PHE A 189 13.45 14.39 -4.17
CA PHE A 189 14.07 13.56 -5.19
C PHE A 189 15.52 13.99 -5.49
N GLU A 190 16.08 14.95 -4.76
CA GLU A 190 17.50 15.32 -4.82
C GLU A 190 18.29 14.46 -3.83
N PHE A 191 18.69 13.26 -4.26
CA PHE A 191 19.52 12.37 -3.46
C PHE A 191 20.46 11.54 -4.33
N ASP A 192 21.55 11.06 -3.74
CA ASP A 192 22.59 10.29 -4.41
C ASP A 192 22.85 8.91 -3.79
N MET A 193 23.87 8.20 -4.28
CA MET A 193 24.28 6.88 -3.78
C MET A 193 24.82 6.93 -2.34
N GLY A 194 25.37 8.07 -1.91
CA GLY A 194 25.79 8.30 -0.53
C GLY A 194 24.59 8.36 0.42
N ASP A 195 23.51 9.02 0.00
CA ASP A 195 22.24 9.06 0.72
C ASP A 195 21.59 7.68 0.82
N ILE A 196 21.58 6.93 -0.27
CA ILE A 196 21.06 5.56 -0.30
C ILE A 196 21.88 4.63 0.61
N SER A 197 23.21 4.74 0.57
CA SER A 197 24.10 4.00 1.47
C SER A 197 23.86 4.34 2.93
N ARG A 198 23.59 5.62 3.23
CA ARG A 198 23.25 6.08 4.59
C ARG A 198 21.89 5.53 5.02
N LEU A 199 20.86 5.64 4.17
CA LEU A 199 19.53 5.10 4.43
C LEU A 199 19.57 3.60 4.76
N ARG A 200 20.34 2.82 3.98
CA ARG A 200 20.57 1.39 4.25
C ARG A 200 21.12 1.13 5.66
N ARG A 201 22.16 1.89 6.07
CA ARG A 201 22.75 1.77 7.41
C ARG A 201 21.78 2.20 8.51
N GLU A 202 21.01 3.25 8.28
CA GLU A 202 20.01 3.74 9.23
C GLU A 202 18.87 2.74 9.42
N MET A 203 18.36 2.14 8.35
CA MET A 203 17.37 1.05 8.41
C MET A 203 17.91 -0.13 9.22
N GLN A 204 19.16 -0.54 8.98
CA GLN A 204 19.79 -1.61 9.75
C GLN A 204 19.89 -1.27 11.24
N LYS A 205 20.33 -0.06 11.58
CA LYS A 205 20.44 0.40 12.97
C LYS A 205 19.07 0.46 13.65
N LEU A 206 18.05 0.97 12.95
CA LEU A 206 16.68 1.03 13.44
C LEU A 206 16.15 -0.38 13.76
N ILE A 207 16.27 -1.32 12.83
CA ILE A 207 15.81 -2.70 13.01
C ILE A 207 16.52 -3.34 14.20
N LYS A 208 17.84 -3.16 14.32
CA LYS A 208 18.61 -3.69 15.46
C LYS A 208 18.10 -3.14 16.79
N ASN A 209 17.91 -1.83 16.89
CA ASN A 209 17.42 -1.18 18.11
C ASN A 209 15.99 -1.60 18.47
N LEU A 210 15.14 -1.79 17.46
CA LEU A 210 13.77 -2.27 17.68
C LEU A 210 13.72 -3.75 18.06
N SER A 211 14.69 -4.56 17.61
CA SER A 211 14.77 -6.00 17.88
C SER A 211 14.85 -6.30 19.37
N ASP A 212 15.72 -5.59 20.10
CA ASP A 212 15.88 -5.78 21.55
C ASP A 212 14.57 -5.53 22.30
N SER A 213 13.85 -4.47 21.92
CA SER A 213 12.54 -4.15 22.51
C SER A 213 11.48 -5.19 22.14
N TYR A 214 11.49 -5.64 20.88
CA TYR A 214 10.57 -6.64 20.37
C TYR A 214 10.75 -8.01 21.04
N LEU A 215 11.99 -8.46 21.24
CA LEU A 215 12.30 -9.73 21.88
C LEU A 215 11.77 -9.79 23.31
N LYS A 216 11.97 -8.72 24.09
CA LYS A 216 11.42 -8.59 25.45
C LYS A 216 9.88 -8.64 25.45
N LEU A 217 9.23 -7.96 24.49
CA LEU A 217 7.78 -8.02 24.34
C LEU A 217 7.31 -9.44 24.02
N LYS A 218 7.99 -10.12 23.10
CA LYS A 218 7.68 -11.50 22.68
C LYS A 218 7.82 -12.50 23.82
N GLU A 219 8.85 -12.37 24.67
CA GLU A 219 9.03 -13.19 25.87
C GLU A 219 7.86 -13.00 26.85
N LYS A 220 7.51 -11.75 27.16
CA LYS A 220 6.35 -11.44 28.03
C LYS A 220 5.04 -11.99 27.46
N GLU A 221 4.84 -11.93 26.16
CA GLU A 221 3.67 -12.54 25.52
C GLU A 221 3.66 -14.08 25.63
N ALA A 222 4.82 -14.71 25.48
CA ALA A 222 4.96 -16.15 25.63
C ALA A 222 4.70 -16.60 27.07
N GLU A 223 5.20 -15.85 28.06
CA GLU A 223 4.95 -16.08 29.48
C GLU A 223 3.45 -15.95 29.81
N ARG A 224 2.81 -14.84 29.40
CA ARG A 224 1.35 -14.66 29.55
C ARG A 224 0.55 -15.78 28.91
N LYS A 225 0.98 -16.30 27.74
CA LYS A 225 0.34 -17.45 27.09
C LYS A 225 0.52 -18.74 27.90
N ARG A 226 1.69 -18.97 28.51
CA ARG A 226 1.96 -20.12 29.39
C ARG A 226 1.11 -20.05 30.66
N GLU A 227 1.05 -18.90 31.32
CA GLU A 227 0.23 -18.68 32.52
C GLU A 227 -1.27 -18.89 32.23
N ARG A 228 -1.77 -18.35 31.11
CA ARG A 228 -3.17 -18.58 30.68
C ARG A 228 -3.47 -20.06 30.44
N LYS A 229 -2.53 -20.80 29.84
CA LYS A 229 -2.68 -22.25 29.64
C LYS A 229 -2.68 -22.99 30.98
N LEU A 230 -1.80 -22.63 31.91
CA LEU A 230 -1.73 -23.24 33.23
C LEU A 230 -3.01 -23.00 34.04
N ARG A 231 -3.51 -21.75 34.09
CA ARG A 231 -4.77 -21.41 34.75
C ARG A 231 -5.97 -22.17 34.16
N LYS A 232 -6.03 -22.31 32.84
CA LYS A 232 -7.08 -23.11 32.18
C LYS A 232 -6.98 -24.59 32.54
N LYS A 233 -5.77 -25.14 32.67
CA LYS A 233 -5.55 -26.53 33.09
C LYS A 233 -6.00 -26.75 34.54
N GLN A 234 -5.54 -25.90 35.46
CA GLN A 234 -5.91 -25.96 36.88
C GLN A 234 -7.43 -25.80 37.08
N SER A 235 -8.07 -24.89 36.35
CA SER A 235 -9.53 -24.72 36.41
C SER A 235 -10.29 -25.97 35.93
N LYS A 236 -9.81 -26.66 34.89
CA LYS A 236 -10.40 -27.92 34.43
C LYS A 236 -10.22 -29.05 35.45
N GLU A 237 -9.02 -29.19 36.00
CA GLU A 237 -8.70 -30.20 37.02
C GLU A 237 -9.55 -30.00 38.29
N TRP A 238 -9.75 -28.75 38.72
CA TRP A 238 -10.64 -28.43 39.85
C TRP A 238 -12.10 -28.82 39.58
N VAL A 239 -12.64 -28.48 38.40
CA VAL A 239 -14.01 -28.85 38.00
C VAL A 239 -14.20 -30.37 37.94
N GLU A 240 -13.22 -31.12 37.44
CA GLU A 240 -13.27 -32.58 37.40
C GLU A 240 -13.21 -33.22 38.80
N SER A 241 -12.40 -32.66 39.71
CA SER A 241 -12.30 -33.13 41.10
C SER A 241 -13.59 -32.89 41.88
N SER A 242 -14.21 -31.71 41.75
CA SER A 242 -15.49 -31.40 42.42
C SER A 242 -16.64 -32.29 41.92
N LYS A 243 -16.65 -32.68 40.65
CA LYS A 243 -17.65 -33.63 40.11
C LYS A 243 -17.47 -35.06 40.63
N LYS A 244 -16.24 -35.48 40.95
CA LYS A 244 -15.97 -36.79 41.56
C LYS A 244 -16.33 -36.82 43.04
N GLY A 245 -16.06 -35.74 43.77
CA GLY A 245 -16.44 -35.60 45.19
C GLY A 245 -17.95 -35.72 45.41
N ASN A 246 -18.75 -34.97 44.64
CA ASN A 246 -20.22 -35.03 44.74
C ASN A 246 -20.81 -36.40 44.36
N LYS A 247 -20.08 -37.24 43.60
CA LYS A 247 -20.53 -38.58 43.22
C LYS A 247 -20.23 -39.64 44.27
N ALA A 248 -19.23 -39.40 45.13
CA ALA A 248 -18.86 -40.28 46.24
C ALA A 248 -19.74 -40.05 47.49
N GLU A 249 -20.33 -38.86 47.65
CA GLU A 249 -21.27 -38.55 48.73
C GLU A 249 -22.73 -38.99 48.44
N MET A 250 -23.01 -39.49 47.23
CA MET A 250 -24.34 -39.96 46.80
C MET A 250 -24.47 -41.51 46.78
N VAL A 251 -23.53 -42.25 47.36
CA VAL A 251 -23.54 -43.72 47.48
C VAL A 251 -23.54 -44.13 48.94
#